data_AF-A0A7Y4SYE0-F1
#
_entry.id   AF-A0A7Y4SYE0-F1
#
_cell.length_a   1.000
_cell.length_b   1.000
_cell.length_c   1.000
_cell.angle_alpha   90.00
_cell.angle_beta   90.00
_cell.angle_gamma   90.00
#
_symmetry.space_group_name_H-M   'P 1'
#
loop_
_entity.id
_entity.type
_entity.pdbx_description
1 polymer ?
#
loop_
_entity_poly.entity_id
_entity_poly.type
_entity_poly.pdbx_seq_one_letter_code
_entity_poly.pdbx_strand_id
1 'polypeptide(L)'
;ELLERGLDLLEEFECPLVVGDFPDMSAAVGKMLLPAQMPAQTTLPLLSKRVREWAAAREHTLVLPIAEIAAQIAAGSSLSAGQEFRIGRHSFPSGARLLQADELHPTLDGLGSVAQLLCDQLIAAELARADEFELEWPAVMGKLGKGRALVPASGQGGPKR
;
A
#
# COMPACT_ATOMS: atom_id res chain seq x y z
N GLU A 1 -18.89 12.81 -5.61
CA GLU A 1 -18.38 14.04 -6.25
C GLU A 1 -16.86 14.15 -6.22
N LEU A 2 -16.19 14.15 -5.06
CA LEU A 2 -14.72 14.26 -5.02
C LEU A 2 -13.97 13.08 -5.66
N LEU A 3 -14.48 11.85 -5.53
CA LEU A 3 -13.88 10.69 -6.19
C LEU A 3 -13.89 10.84 -7.71
N GLU A 4 -15.06 11.14 -8.31
CA GLU A 4 -15.20 11.33 -9.75
C GLU A 4 -14.24 12.40 -10.27
N ARG A 5 -14.15 13.54 -9.59
CA ARG A 5 -13.17 14.58 -9.95
C ARG A 5 -11.72 14.08 -9.92
N GLY A 6 -11.38 13.23 -8.96
CA GLY A 6 -10.06 12.60 -8.91
C GLY A 6 -9.83 11.64 -10.08
N LEU A 7 -10.85 10.87 -10.45
CA LEU A 7 -10.80 9.96 -11.59
C LEU A 7 -10.69 10.73 -12.91
N ASP A 8 -11.45 11.81 -13.09
CA ASP A 8 -11.38 12.70 -14.27
C ASP A 8 -9.95 13.25 -14.48
N LEU A 9 -9.27 13.66 -13.39
CA LEU A 9 -7.87 14.11 -13.47
C LEU A 9 -6.92 12.99 -13.88
N LEU A 10 -7.22 11.74 -13.53
CA LEU A 10 -6.42 10.59 -13.96
C LEU A 10 -6.70 10.22 -15.43
N GLU A 11 -7.81 10.66 -16.02
CA GLU A 11 -8.11 10.38 -17.42
C GLU A 11 -7.14 11.04 -18.39
N GLU A 12 -6.51 12.15 -17.97
CA GLU A 12 -5.55 12.91 -18.77
C GLU A 12 -4.21 12.17 -18.99
N PHE A 13 -3.93 11.10 -18.24
CA PHE A 13 -2.71 10.32 -18.43
C PHE A 13 -2.85 9.30 -19.57
N GLU A 14 -1.91 9.34 -20.52
CA GLU A 14 -1.81 8.44 -21.67
C GLU A 14 -0.83 7.27 -21.48
N CYS A 15 -0.31 7.09 -20.26
CA CYS A 15 0.62 6.00 -19.92
C CYS A 15 -0.06 4.89 -19.10
N PRO A 16 0.57 3.70 -18.99
CA PRO A 16 0.10 2.67 -18.06
C PRO A 16 -0.07 3.24 -16.66
N LEU A 17 -1.23 2.98 -16.06
CA LEU A 17 -1.62 3.58 -14.80
C LEU A 17 -1.88 2.52 -13.75
N VAL A 18 -1.39 2.76 -12.53
CA VAL A 18 -1.68 1.93 -11.37
C VAL A 18 -2.36 2.81 -10.34
N VAL A 19 -3.55 2.40 -9.89
CA VAL A 19 -4.29 3.08 -8.83
C VAL A 19 -4.52 2.12 -7.67
N GLY A 20 -4.40 2.61 -6.44
CA GLY A 20 -4.79 1.85 -5.26
C GLY A 20 -6.29 1.97 -4.99
N ASP A 21 -6.92 0.91 -4.50
CA ASP A 21 -8.23 1.03 -3.86
C ASP A 21 -8.13 1.52 -2.40
N PHE A 22 -9.26 1.60 -1.68
CA PHE A 22 -9.32 2.29 -0.39
C PHE A 22 -9.31 1.31 0.79
N PRO A 23 -8.24 1.26 1.60
CA PRO A 23 -8.17 0.42 2.79
C PRO A 23 -8.94 1.00 3.98
N ASP A 24 -9.32 0.13 4.91
CA ASP A 24 -9.70 0.54 6.25
C ASP A 24 -8.44 0.81 7.08
N MET A 25 -8.22 2.09 7.40
CA MET A 25 -7.12 2.55 8.25
C MET A 25 -7.65 3.15 9.57
N SER A 26 -8.80 2.69 10.04
CA SER A 26 -9.45 3.18 11.27
C SER A 26 -8.56 3.06 12.51
N ALA A 27 -7.63 2.09 12.53
CA ALA A 27 -6.65 1.93 13.61
C ALA A 27 -5.71 3.14 13.75
N ALA A 28 -5.45 3.87 12.65
CA ALA A 28 -4.67 5.10 12.64
C ALA A 28 -5.45 6.35 13.10
N VAL A 29 -6.76 6.24 13.35
CA VAL A 29 -7.58 7.37 13.83
C VAL A 29 -7.23 7.70 15.28
N GLY A 30 -6.97 8.99 15.55
CA GLY A 30 -6.44 9.45 16.83
C GLY A 30 -4.91 9.27 16.96
N LYS A 31 -4.27 8.73 15.92
CA LYS A 31 -2.82 8.72 15.73
C LYS A 31 -2.47 9.71 14.62
N MET A 32 -2.37 9.24 13.38
CA MET A 32 -2.06 10.06 12.22
C MET A 32 -3.29 10.58 11.48
N LEU A 33 -4.45 9.93 11.63
CA LEU A 33 -5.70 10.36 11.02
C LEU A 33 -6.63 11.02 12.04
N LEU A 34 -7.25 12.13 11.63
CA LEU A 34 -8.44 12.66 12.27
C LEU A 34 -9.66 11.79 11.89
N PRO A 35 -10.70 11.72 12.74
CA PRO A 35 -11.91 10.96 12.41
C PRO A 35 -12.54 11.36 11.06
N ALA A 36 -12.48 12.66 10.72
CA ALA A 36 -13.00 13.17 9.45
C ALA A 36 -12.19 12.76 8.21
N GLN A 37 -10.96 12.25 8.38
CA GLN A 37 -10.09 11.78 7.30
C GLN A 37 -10.28 10.28 6.98
N MET A 38 -11.04 9.56 7.80
CA MET A 38 -11.35 8.15 7.57
C MET A 38 -12.79 8.02 7.06
N PRO A 39 -13.00 7.64 5.79
CA PRO A 39 -14.33 7.29 5.30
C PRO A 39 -15.02 6.23 6.16
N ALA A 40 -16.35 6.26 6.23
CA ALA A 40 -17.11 5.23 6.92
C ALA A 40 -16.84 3.84 6.31
N GLN A 41 -16.85 2.79 7.13
CA GLN A 41 -16.57 1.42 6.66
C GLN A 41 -17.51 0.96 5.54
N THR A 42 -18.78 1.41 5.56
CA THR A 42 -19.75 1.13 4.50
C THR A 42 -19.47 1.87 3.19
N THR A 43 -18.70 2.95 3.24
CA THR A 43 -18.34 3.78 2.08
C THR A 43 -17.13 3.21 1.32
N LEU A 44 -16.13 2.68 2.04
CA LEU A 44 -14.92 2.11 1.44
C LEU A 44 -15.19 1.10 0.30
N PRO A 45 -16.04 0.06 0.46
CA PRO A 45 -16.29 -0.89 -0.61
C PRO A 45 -16.98 -0.25 -1.82
N LEU A 46 -17.77 0.81 -1.62
CA LEU A 46 -18.41 1.54 -2.72
C LEU A 46 -17.37 2.35 -3.52
N LEU A 47 -16.44 3.01 -2.82
CA LEU A 47 -15.33 3.73 -3.45
C LEU A 47 -14.43 2.78 -4.24
N SER A 48 -14.01 1.67 -3.61
CA SER A 48 -13.16 0.65 -4.24
C SER A 48 -13.86 0.00 -5.45
N LYS A 49 -15.16 -0.28 -5.36
CA LYS A 49 -15.96 -0.76 -6.49
C LYS A 49 -15.96 0.25 -7.64
N ARG A 50 -16.21 1.53 -7.35
CA ARG A 50 -16.24 2.57 -8.38
C ARG A 50 -14.90 2.74 -9.10
N VAL A 51 -13.77 2.69 -8.37
CA VAL A 51 -12.42 2.72 -8.96
C VAL A 51 -12.19 1.52 -9.89
N ARG A 52 -12.62 0.32 -9.48
CA ARG A 52 -12.51 -0.88 -10.33
C ARG A 52 -13.35 -0.79 -11.59
N GLU A 53 -14.58 -0.28 -11.49
CA GLU A 53 -15.44 -0.04 -12.66
C GLU A 53 -14.84 0.99 -13.62
N TRP A 54 -14.25 2.07 -13.09
CA TRP A 54 -13.56 3.07 -13.89
C TRP A 54 -12.31 2.49 -14.59
N ALA A 55 -11.47 1.76 -13.86
CA ALA A 55 -10.26 1.15 -14.40
C ALA A 55 -10.55 0.08 -15.46
N ALA A 56 -11.62 -0.71 -15.29
CA ALA A 56 -12.01 -1.76 -16.23
C ALA A 56 -12.44 -1.22 -17.62
N ALA A 57 -12.82 0.06 -17.70
CA ALA A 57 -13.15 0.71 -18.96
C ALA A 57 -11.92 1.24 -19.72
N ARG A 58 -10.71 1.07 -19.16
CA ARG A 58 -9.45 1.63 -19.67
C ARG A 58 -8.44 0.53 -19.98
N GLU A 59 -7.73 0.67 -21.09
CA GLU A 59 -6.57 -0.16 -21.37
C GLU A 59 -5.41 0.19 -20.44
N HIS A 60 -4.56 -0.78 -20.14
CA HIS A 60 -3.32 -0.61 -19.37
C HIS A 60 -3.48 0.07 -17.99
N THR A 61 -4.68 -0.03 -17.38
CA THR A 61 -4.95 0.47 -16.02
C THR A 61 -5.13 -0.69 -15.05
N LEU A 62 -4.33 -0.72 -13.99
CA LEU A 62 -4.40 -1.72 -12.93
C LEU A 62 -4.89 -1.11 -11.62
N VAL A 63 -5.71 -1.89 -10.90
CA VAL A 63 -6.09 -1.56 -9.53
C VAL A 63 -5.32 -2.44 -8.56
N LEU A 64 -4.41 -1.83 -7.79
CA LEU A 64 -3.70 -2.51 -6.71
C LEU A 64 -4.64 -2.67 -5.50
N PRO A 65 -4.86 -3.89 -4.98
CA PRO A 65 -5.85 -4.16 -3.94
C PRO A 65 -5.31 -3.81 -2.54
N ILE A 66 -5.04 -2.53 -2.31
CA ILE A 66 -4.54 -2.00 -1.03
C ILE A 66 -5.46 -2.36 0.15
N ALA A 67 -6.77 -2.38 -0.06
CA ALA A 67 -7.74 -2.76 0.95
C ALA A 67 -7.58 -4.20 1.42
N GLU A 68 -7.35 -5.12 0.48
CA GLU A 68 -7.10 -6.52 0.81
C GLU A 68 -5.76 -6.70 1.52
N ILE A 69 -4.71 -6.02 1.05
CA ILE A 69 -3.39 -6.04 1.67
C ILE A 69 -3.47 -5.55 3.13
N ALA A 70 -4.16 -4.44 3.38
CA ALA A 70 -4.35 -3.92 4.74
C ALA A 70 -5.10 -4.92 5.63
N ALA A 71 -6.15 -5.56 5.10
CA ALA A 71 -6.90 -6.59 5.82
C ALA A 71 -6.03 -7.83 6.12
N GLN A 72 -5.19 -8.27 5.18
CA GLN A 72 -4.24 -9.37 5.39
C GLN A 72 -3.22 -9.05 6.49
N ILE A 73 -2.69 -7.81 6.52
CA ILE A 73 -1.76 -7.36 7.58
C ILE A 73 -2.47 -7.33 8.95
N ALA A 74 -3.68 -6.79 9.01
CA ALA A 74 -4.47 -6.75 10.24
C ALA A 74 -4.80 -8.17 10.75
N ALA A 75 -5.23 -9.06 9.87
CA ALA A 75 -5.53 -10.46 10.21
C ALA A 75 -4.26 -11.21 10.66
N GLY A 76 -3.13 -10.98 9.98
CA GLY A 76 -1.82 -11.55 10.33
C GLY A 76 -1.36 -11.22 11.76
N SER A 77 -1.76 -10.05 12.26
CA SER A 77 -1.46 -9.61 13.64
C SER A 77 -2.28 -10.36 14.70
N SER A 78 -3.34 -11.06 14.29
CA SER A 78 -4.25 -11.81 15.16
C SER A 78 -4.11 -13.33 15.03
N LEU A 79 -3.17 -13.81 14.21
CA LEU A 79 -2.91 -15.24 14.05
C LEU A 79 -2.27 -15.85 15.31
N SER A 80 -2.46 -17.16 15.51
CA SER A 80 -1.79 -17.90 16.60
C SER A 80 -0.29 -18.07 16.32
N ALA A 81 0.51 -18.28 17.37
CA ALA A 81 1.94 -18.54 17.24
C ALA A 81 2.21 -19.75 16.33
N GLY A 82 3.18 -19.61 15.42
CA GLY A 82 3.53 -20.64 14.43
C GLY A 82 2.68 -20.61 13.15
N GLN A 83 1.66 -19.75 13.06
CA GLN A 83 0.98 -19.47 11.80
C GLN A 83 1.68 -18.33 11.04
N GLU A 84 1.43 -18.28 9.74
CA GLU A 84 1.96 -17.26 8.83
C GLU A 84 0.84 -16.65 8.00
N PHE A 85 1.08 -15.44 7.49
CA PHE A 85 0.25 -14.78 6.48
C PHE A 85 1.11 -14.32 5.31
N ARG A 86 0.48 -14.16 4.14
CA ARG A 86 1.19 -13.85 2.91
C ARG A 86 0.81 -12.47 2.38
N ILE A 87 1.81 -11.72 1.92
CA ILE A 87 1.64 -10.51 1.10
C ILE A 87 2.42 -10.75 -0.20
N GLY A 88 1.69 -10.97 -1.29
CA GLY A 88 2.27 -11.37 -2.57
C GLY A 88 3.14 -12.63 -2.45
N ARG A 89 4.41 -12.51 -2.84
CA ARG A 89 5.40 -13.60 -2.78
C ARG A 89 5.95 -13.87 -1.38
N HIS A 90 5.73 -12.98 -0.42
CA HIS A 90 6.34 -13.08 0.92
C HIS A 90 5.43 -13.76 1.93
N SER A 91 6.04 -14.57 2.79
CA SER A 91 5.39 -15.14 3.98
C SER A 91 5.95 -14.45 5.22
N PHE A 92 5.08 -14.07 6.13
CA PHE A 92 5.43 -13.41 7.38
C PHE A 92 4.88 -14.20 8.57
N PRO A 93 5.65 -14.34 9.66
CA PRO A 93 5.15 -14.99 10.86
C PRO A 93 4.02 -14.18 11.50
N SER A 94 3.17 -14.86 12.26
CA SER A 94 2.18 -14.20 13.12
C SER A 94 2.82 -13.08 13.95
N GLY A 95 2.14 -11.93 14.01
CA GLY A 95 2.58 -10.75 14.74
C GLY A 95 3.70 -9.95 14.07
N ALA A 96 4.12 -10.30 12.85
CA ALA A 96 5.04 -9.47 12.08
C ALA A 96 4.46 -8.06 11.86
N ARG A 97 5.29 -7.03 12.11
CA ARG A 97 4.87 -5.63 11.96
C ARG A 97 5.19 -5.11 10.57
N LEU A 98 4.16 -5.06 9.72
CA LEU A 98 4.26 -4.51 8.37
C LEU A 98 3.78 -3.05 8.27
N LEU A 99 3.14 -2.53 9.33
CA LEU A 99 2.86 -1.11 9.54
C LEU A 99 3.72 -0.55 10.68
N GLN A 100 4.02 0.73 10.59
CA GLN A 100 4.69 1.50 11.65
C GLN A 100 3.77 1.65 12.87
N ALA A 101 4.30 2.18 13.96
CA ALA A 101 3.54 2.37 15.21
C ALA A 101 2.33 3.31 15.05
N ASP A 102 2.28 4.09 13.98
CA ASP A 102 1.14 4.92 13.63
C ASP A 102 -0.04 4.17 13.00
N GLU A 103 0.13 2.89 12.67
CA GLU A 103 -0.88 2.03 12.02
C GLU A 103 -1.38 2.55 10.67
N LEU A 104 -0.58 3.40 10.00
CA LEU A 104 -0.90 3.95 8.69
C LEU A 104 0.22 3.68 7.68
N HIS A 105 1.45 4.03 8.02
CA HIS A 105 2.57 3.92 7.09
C HIS A 105 3.19 2.53 7.14
N PRO A 106 3.64 1.98 6.00
CA PRO A 106 4.31 0.69 5.99
C PRO A 106 5.69 0.75 6.68
N THR A 107 6.11 -0.36 7.30
CA THR A 107 7.52 -0.59 7.64
C THR A 107 8.33 -0.85 6.37
N LEU A 108 9.65 -1.05 6.50
CA LEU A 108 10.48 -1.40 5.36
C LEU A 108 10.05 -2.72 4.71
N ASP A 109 9.75 -3.73 5.53
CA ASP A 109 9.26 -5.03 5.07
C ASP A 109 7.86 -4.92 4.44
N GLY A 110 6.99 -4.09 5.05
CA GLY A 110 5.67 -3.78 4.49
C GLY A 110 5.77 -3.09 3.12
N LEU A 111 6.61 -2.06 2.99
CA LEU A 111 6.80 -1.34 1.75
C LEU A 111 7.42 -2.24 0.67
N GLY A 112 8.46 -3.00 1.03
CA GLY A 112 9.12 -3.92 0.11
C GLY A 112 8.16 -4.99 -0.42
N SER A 113 7.33 -5.57 0.44
CA SER A 113 6.37 -6.59 0.03
C SER A 113 5.26 -6.05 -0.88
N VAL A 114 4.72 -4.87 -0.59
CA VAL A 114 3.74 -4.20 -1.47
C VAL A 114 4.35 -3.80 -2.80
N ALA A 115 5.58 -3.27 -2.81
CA ALA A 115 6.27 -2.88 -4.04
C ALA A 115 6.54 -4.09 -4.95
N GLN A 116 6.96 -5.22 -4.38
CA GLN A 116 7.16 -6.43 -5.18
C GLN A 116 5.86 -7.06 -5.66
N LEU A 117 4.78 -7.01 -4.87
CA LEU A 117 3.45 -7.39 -5.33
C LEU A 117 3.01 -6.53 -6.53
N LEU A 118 3.28 -5.23 -6.50
CA LEU A 118 3.01 -4.36 -7.65
C LEU A 118 3.82 -4.76 -8.88
N CYS A 119 5.12 -5.04 -8.72
CA CYS A 119 5.96 -5.53 -9.82
C CYS A 119 5.38 -6.82 -10.42
N ASP A 120 4.95 -7.76 -9.56
CA ASP A 120 4.32 -9.02 -9.98
C ASP A 120 3.04 -8.77 -10.78
N GLN A 121 2.20 -7.83 -10.37
CA GLN A 121 0.98 -7.48 -11.10
C GLN A 121 1.26 -6.78 -12.44
N LEU A 122 2.26 -5.89 -12.49
CA LEU A 122 2.68 -5.25 -13.74
C LEU A 122 3.20 -6.27 -14.75
N ILE A 123 4.01 -7.23 -14.30
CA ILE A 123 4.53 -8.31 -15.15
C ILE A 123 3.38 -9.21 -15.63
N ALA A 124 2.48 -9.62 -14.73
CA ALA A 124 1.35 -10.48 -15.07
C ALA A 124 0.37 -9.83 -16.07
N ALA A 125 0.26 -8.50 -16.05
CA ALA A 125 -0.54 -7.72 -16.99
C ALA A 125 0.19 -7.35 -18.27
N GLU A 126 1.42 -7.85 -18.48
CA GLU A 126 2.28 -7.54 -19.63
C GLU A 126 2.60 -6.04 -19.79
N LEU A 127 2.52 -5.27 -18.69
CA LEU A 127 2.84 -3.84 -18.65
C LEU A 127 4.31 -3.56 -18.32
N ALA A 128 5.04 -4.60 -17.90
CA ALA A 128 6.47 -4.54 -17.63
C ALA A 128 7.10 -5.93 -17.80
N ARG A 129 8.42 -5.98 -18.03
CA ARG A 129 9.19 -7.23 -18.05
C ARG A 129 9.82 -7.50 -16.69
N ALA A 130 10.01 -8.77 -16.37
CA ALA A 130 10.62 -9.17 -15.10
C ALA A 130 12.07 -8.66 -14.95
N ASP A 131 12.81 -8.51 -16.05
CA ASP A 131 14.19 -8.02 -16.06
C ASP A 131 14.32 -6.50 -15.85
N GLU A 132 13.20 -5.78 -15.84
CA GLU A 132 13.14 -4.34 -15.53
C GLU A 132 13.15 -4.08 -14.01
N PHE A 133 12.98 -5.12 -13.19
CA PHE A 133 12.90 -5.00 -11.74
C PHE A 133 13.99 -5.79 -11.02
N GLU A 134 14.42 -5.26 -9.87
CA GLU A 134 15.12 -6.05 -8.86
C GLU A 134 14.07 -6.79 -8.01
N LEU A 135 13.93 -8.10 -8.20
CA LEU A 135 12.95 -8.93 -7.47
C LEU A 135 13.57 -9.80 -6.36
N GLU A 136 14.90 -9.85 -6.28
CA GLU A 136 15.59 -10.62 -5.24
C GLU A 136 15.51 -9.88 -3.90
N TRP A 137 14.81 -10.48 -2.93
CA TRP A 137 14.53 -9.85 -1.64
C TRP A 137 15.77 -9.31 -0.92
N PRO A 138 16.89 -10.05 -0.80
CA PRO A 138 18.09 -9.52 -0.16
C PRO A 138 18.66 -8.29 -0.87
N ALA A 139 18.58 -8.23 -2.20
CA ALA A 139 19.08 -7.11 -2.99
C ALA A 139 18.18 -5.87 -2.83
N VAL A 140 16.85 -6.07 -2.88
CA VAL A 140 15.86 -5.00 -2.63
C VAL A 140 16.03 -4.43 -1.23
N MET A 141 16.01 -5.28 -0.20
CA MET A 141 16.12 -4.85 1.19
C MET A 141 17.48 -4.25 1.51
N GLY A 142 18.55 -4.76 0.89
CA GLY A 142 19.88 -4.18 0.99
C GLY A 142 19.96 -2.75 0.45
N LYS A 143 19.24 -2.44 -0.63
CA LYS A 143 19.15 -1.08 -1.20
C LYS A 143 18.28 -0.17 -0.34
N LEU A 144 17.11 -0.65 0.09
CA LEU A 144 16.18 0.11 0.93
C LEU A 144 16.76 0.42 2.32
N GLY A 145 17.51 -0.52 2.90
CA GLY A 145 18.18 -0.34 4.19
C GLY A 145 19.34 0.67 4.17
N LYS A 146 20.05 0.80 3.04
CA LYS A 146 21.15 1.78 2.86
C LYS A 146 20.64 3.23 2.74
N GLY A 147 19.41 3.43 2.26
CA GLY A 147 18.78 4.76 2.15
C GLY A 147 18.55 5.45 3.51
N ARG A 148 18.57 4.68 4.61
CA ARG A 148 18.44 5.19 5.98
C ARG A 148 19.64 6.03 6.44
N ALA A 149 20.78 5.95 5.75
CA ALA A 149 21.98 6.75 6.06
C ALA A 149 21.96 8.18 5.49
N LEU A 150 20.97 8.54 4.65
CA LEU A 150 20.97 9.82 3.91
C LEU A 150 19.89 10.82 4.32
N VAL A 151 19.10 10.54 5.36
CA VAL A 151 18.21 11.54 5.98
C VAL A 151 18.82 11.93 7.34
N PRO A 152 19.47 13.10 7.46
CA PRO A 152 19.80 13.62 8.77
C PRO A 152 18.48 13.81 9.53
N ALA A 153 18.43 13.35 10.78
CA ALA A 153 17.30 13.60 11.67
C ALA A 153 17.11 15.11 11.83
N SER A 154 16.24 15.70 11.03
CA SER A 154 15.89 17.11 11.16
C SER A 154 14.99 17.29 12.37
N GLY A 155 15.59 17.71 13.48
CA GLY A 155 15.00 18.64 14.43
C GLY A 155 14.01 18.07 15.45
N GLN A 156 14.51 17.60 16.60
CA GLN A 156 13.80 17.85 17.86
C GLN A 156 13.80 19.36 18.09
N GLY A 157 12.65 20.01 17.87
CA GLY A 157 12.54 21.46 18.06
C GLY A 157 11.22 22.05 17.58
N GLY A 158 10.08 21.52 18.05
CA GLY A 158 8.79 22.21 17.94
C GLY A 158 8.46 22.94 19.25
N PRO A 159 8.00 24.21 19.22
CA PRO A 159 7.83 25.00 20.43
C PRO A 159 6.65 24.51 21.26
N LYS A 160 6.84 24.49 22.58
CA LYS A 160 5.73 24.35 23.53
C LYS A 160 4.76 25.52 23.35
N ARG A 161 3.51 25.22 23.04
CA ARG A 161 2.34 26.01 23.44
C ARG A 161 1.21 25.06 23.80
#